data_AF-A0A350ULF9-F1
#
_entry.id   AF-A0A350ULF9-F1
#
_cell.length_a   1.000
_cell.length_b   1.000
_cell.length_c   1.000
_cell.angle_alpha   90.00
_cell.angle_beta   90.00
_cell.angle_gamma   90.00
#
_symmetry.space_group_name_H-M   'P 1'
#
loop_
_entity.id
_entity.type
_entity.pdbx_description
1 polymer ?
#
loop_
_entity_poly.entity_id
_entity_poly.type
_entity_poly.pdbx_seq_one_letter_code
_entity_poly.pdbx_strand_id
1 'polypeptide(L)'
;MTPPPQTPSPRASLTSWKQIAHHLSVSERTAQKWERERGLPVHRLPGPRGRVYAVPVELDAWLCGQGQELRPSGRPVPRWPGPVWTLVTGLCALALFAVVVAGAVLRKVHQTGPVAWQIKGRDLITTDAKERVLWRYVPPDGWSIWNQPDSRGWQSPLPVISELPGPGIHSLVFGEVSSQHLHRLRCVGPDGRLLWTHVPEGVARVPEQAYEGPWYLRQLAVIPALPGERQKIAVVWQHATHFPSLVQVLDHRGRLERQYWHSGHFLALHVQPGPGFGRPLLYLAGIANGYRQGLLLVLDPQRMTGASREENTRLQILDQDEPVEVARILFPRTRLNQALAPFNSAVRIQQRNDDLAVEVEELSDLSQPHLRAATLFYLLTPDLRLKSLDIGDGVPYFYRRLDGPDRFSPDALAQEITSLPPPRVLTPWQGD
;
A
#
# COMPACT_ATOMS: atom_id res chain seq x y z
N MET A 1 18.78 46.93 -49.83
CA MET A 1 19.62 46.79 -51.04
C MET A 1 20.46 45.51 -50.90
N THR A 2 20.05 44.43 -51.56
CA THR A 2 20.96 43.43 -52.18
C THR A 2 21.87 44.16 -53.19
N PRO A 3 23.07 43.67 -53.63
CA PRO A 3 23.49 42.29 -53.93
C PRO A 3 24.99 42.00 -53.50
N PRO A 4 25.69 40.90 -53.90
CA PRO A 4 25.31 39.80 -54.79
C PRO A 4 25.43 38.37 -54.21
N PRO A 5 24.76 37.39 -54.86
CA PRO A 5 24.88 35.98 -54.57
C PRO A 5 26.05 35.32 -55.30
N GLN A 6 26.72 34.44 -54.55
CA GLN A 6 27.29 33.14 -54.92
C GLN A 6 28.33 33.00 -56.04
N THR A 7 29.42 32.31 -55.67
CA THR A 7 29.98 31.24 -56.50
C THR A 7 30.43 30.09 -55.58
N PRO A 8 29.75 28.92 -55.55
CA PRO A 8 30.28 27.74 -54.90
C PRO A 8 30.91 26.83 -55.95
N SER A 9 32.23 26.63 -55.86
CA SER A 9 32.97 25.45 -56.33
C SER A 9 34.45 25.62 -55.93
N PRO A 10 35.21 24.57 -55.55
CA PRO A 10 34.90 23.13 -55.49
C PRO A 10 35.27 22.50 -54.11
N ARG A 11 35.08 21.17 -53.94
CA ARG A 11 35.75 20.28 -52.95
C ARG A 11 35.00 19.91 -51.66
N ALA A 12 34.42 18.71 -51.69
CA ALA A 12 34.57 17.75 -50.60
C ALA A 12 34.69 16.33 -51.20
N SER A 13 35.74 16.09 -52.00
CA SER A 13 36.10 14.72 -52.39
C SER A 13 36.72 14.00 -51.18
N LEU A 14 36.26 12.77 -50.91
CA LEU A 14 36.81 11.93 -49.86
C LEU A 14 38.11 11.32 -50.39
N THR A 15 39.26 11.56 -49.75
CA THR A 15 40.59 11.26 -50.31
C THR A 15 41.30 10.08 -49.64
N SER A 16 40.58 9.33 -48.79
CA SER A 16 41.10 8.14 -48.10
C SER A 16 40.03 7.10 -47.82
N TRP A 17 40.45 5.84 -47.67
CA TRP A 17 39.56 4.73 -47.31
C TRP A 17 38.83 4.95 -45.99
N LYS A 18 39.49 5.57 -45.01
CA LYS A 18 38.88 5.90 -43.72
C LYS A 18 37.70 6.87 -43.86
N GLN A 19 37.85 7.89 -44.71
CA GLN A 19 36.78 8.86 -44.97
C GLN A 19 35.62 8.23 -45.75
N ILE A 20 35.91 7.38 -46.74
CA ILE A 20 34.90 6.66 -47.53
C ILE A 20 34.12 5.68 -46.63
N ALA A 21 34.82 4.93 -45.78
CA ALA A 21 34.22 3.98 -44.86
C ALA A 21 33.33 4.67 -43.82
N HIS A 22 33.75 5.83 -43.31
CA HIS A 22 32.93 6.65 -42.41
C HIS A 22 31.67 7.20 -43.09
N HIS A 23 31.77 7.69 -44.33
CA HIS A 23 30.61 8.16 -45.10
C HIS A 23 29.58 7.05 -45.32
N LEU A 24 30.05 5.83 -45.61
CA LEU A 24 29.21 4.65 -45.82
C LEU A 24 28.82 3.93 -44.50
N SER A 25 29.27 4.42 -43.33
CA SER A 25 29.10 3.79 -42.01
C SER A 25 29.51 2.31 -41.95
N VAL A 26 30.62 1.93 -42.62
CA VAL A 26 31.17 0.56 -42.64
C VAL A 26 32.66 0.54 -42.27
N SER A 27 33.25 -0.66 -42.09
CA SER A 27 34.70 -0.80 -41.88
C SER A 27 35.49 -0.60 -43.19
N GLU A 28 36.73 -0.14 -43.10
CA GLU A 28 37.61 0.07 -44.27
C GLU A 28 37.79 -1.21 -45.11
N ARG A 29 37.88 -2.38 -44.47
CA ARG A 29 37.99 -3.68 -45.16
C ARG A 29 36.72 -4.01 -45.95
N THR A 30 35.55 -3.64 -45.44
CA THR A 30 34.27 -3.84 -46.13
C THR A 30 34.15 -2.92 -47.34
N ALA A 31 34.57 -1.65 -47.21
CA ALA A 31 34.57 -0.68 -48.31
C ALA A 31 35.51 -1.12 -49.46
N GLN A 32 36.71 -1.61 -49.14
CA GLN A 32 37.66 -2.16 -50.14
C GLN A 32 37.11 -3.43 -50.81
N LYS A 33 36.41 -4.28 -50.06
CA LYS A 33 35.74 -5.46 -50.62
C LYS A 33 34.65 -5.07 -51.61
N TRP A 34 33.89 -4.00 -51.33
CA TRP A 34 32.84 -3.51 -52.23
C TRP A 34 33.38 -2.87 -53.51
N GLU A 35 34.53 -2.18 -53.47
CA GLU A 35 35.24 -1.76 -54.69
C GLU A 35 35.55 -2.97 -55.58
N ARG A 36 36.15 -4.02 -55.01
CA ARG A 36 36.56 -5.21 -55.78
C ARG A 36 35.41 -6.08 -56.27
N GLU A 37 34.37 -6.27 -55.46
CA GLU A 37 33.34 -7.28 -55.72
C GLU A 37 32.00 -6.68 -56.19
N ARG A 38 31.74 -5.41 -55.90
CA ARG A 38 30.45 -4.75 -56.18
C ARG A 38 30.57 -3.46 -56.99
N GLY A 39 31.77 -3.11 -57.44
CA GLY A 39 32.02 -1.95 -58.30
C GLY A 39 31.72 -0.61 -57.63
N LEU A 40 32.08 -0.46 -56.34
CA LEU A 40 31.97 0.82 -55.64
C LEU A 40 32.73 1.93 -56.42
N PRO A 41 32.12 3.08 -56.74
CA PRO A 41 32.74 4.14 -57.53
C PRO A 41 33.82 4.85 -56.72
N VAL A 42 35.05 4.35 -56.88
CA VAL A 42 36.24 4.82 -56.20
C VAL A 42 37.33 5.00 -57.25
N HIS A 43 37.84 6.23 -57.38
CA HIS A 43 38.78 6.60 -58.42
C HIS A 43 40.22 6.58 -57.89
N ARG A 44 41.14 6.01 -58.66
CA ARG A 44 42.57 5.94 -58.33
C ARG A 44 43.37 6.80 -59.29
N LEU A 45 44.21 7.69 -58.75
CA LEU A 45 45.13 8.48 -59.56
C LEU A 45 46.34 7.63 -60.00
N PRO A 46 46.83 7.80 -61.24
CA PRO A 46 47.97 7.03 -61.75
C PRO A 46 49.28 7.40 -61.03
N GLY A 47 49.98 6.38 -60.50
CA GLY A 47 51.27 6.48 -59.80
C GLY A 47 51.56 5.23 -58.94
N PRO A 48 52.82 4.97 -58.55
CA PRO A 48 53.27 3.68 -58.00
C PRO A 48 52.67 3.27 -56.63
N ARG A 49 51.88 4.15 -55.98
CA ARG A 49 50.99 3.86 -54.83
C ARG A 49 49.74 4.74 -54.89
N GLY A 50 48.86 4.49 -55.87
CA GLY A 50 47.71 5.34 -56.20
C GLY A 50 46.85 5.76 -54.99
N ARG A 51 46.81 7.07 -54.70
CA ARG A 51 45.87 7.67 -53.75
C ARG A 51 44.45 7.52 -54.28
N VAL A 52 43.54 7.20 -53.38
CA VAL A 52 42.13 6.93 -53.66
C VAL A 52 41.32 8.18 -53.39
N TYR A 53 40.39 8.53 -54.28
CA TYR A 53 39.34 9.49 -53.93
C TYR A 53 37.96 9.06 -54.44
N ALA A 54 36.92 9.48 -53.73
CA ALA A 54 35.53 9.26 -54.10
C ALA A 54 34.73 10.55 -53.94
N VAL A 55 33.70 10.71 -54.77
CA VAL A 55 32.76 11.85 -54.70
C VAL A 55 31.54 11.39 -53.90
N PRO A 56 31.14 12.09 -52.81
CA PRO A 56 30.02 11.67 -51.96
C PRO A 56 28.72 11.41 -52.73
N VAL A 57 28.39 12.26 -53.71
CA VAL A 57 27.16 12.12 -54.50
C VAL A 57 27.14 10.83 -55.35
N GLU A 58 28.31 10.35 -55.82
CA GLU A 58 28.41 9.10 -56.57
C GLU A 58 28.27 7.89 -55.64
N LEU A 59 28.77 7.99 -54.40
CA LEU A 59 28.61 6.96 -53.39
C LEU A 59 27.14 6.83 -52.94
N ASP A 60 26.47 7.96 -52.73
CA ASP A 60 25.05 8.00 -52.35
C ASP A 60 24.16 7.50 -53.49
N ALA A 61 24.47 7.85 -54.74
CA ALA A 61 23.77 7.33 -55.91
C ALA A 61 23.97 5.81 -56.09
N TRP A 62 25.17 5.28 -55.83
CA TRP A 62 25.44 3.84 -55.86
C TRP A 62 24.70 3.09 -54.76
N LEU A 63 24.61 3.65 -53.55
CA LEU A 63 23.80 3.12 -52.45
C LEU A 63 22.31 3.06 -52.81
N CYS A 64 21.78 4.10 -53.46
CA CYS A 64 20.40 4.14 -53.92
C CYS A 64 20.13 3.20 -55.12
N GLY A 65 21.12 3.02 -56.01
CA GLY A 65 21.00 2.23 -57.25
C GLY A 65 21.03 0.70 -57.08
N GLN A 66 21.52 0.16 -55.96
CA GLN A 66 21.49 -1.30 -55.73
C GLN A 66 20.08 -1.86 -55.45
N GLY A 67 19.08 -0.98 -55.26
CA GLY A 67 17.69 -1.39 -55.04
C GLY A 67 16.92 -1.75 -56.31
N GLN A 68 17.47 -1.51 -57.51
CA GLN A 68 16.64 -1.52 -58.72
C GLN A 68 17.42 -1.84 -60.00
N GLU A 69 17.84 -3.10 -60.19
CA GLU A 69 17.71 -3.86 -61.45
C GLU A 69 18.48 -5.19 -61.39
N LEU A 70 17.77 -6.30 -61.61
CA LEU A 70 18.05 -7.30 -62.64
C LEU A 70 16.93 -8.36 -62.65
N ARG A 71 16.20 -8.45 -63.77
CA ARG A 71 15.34 -9.56 -64.23
C ARG A 71 15.67 -9.79 -65.72
N PRO A 72 15.25 -10.90 -66.37
CA PRO A 72 15.44 -12.35 -66.12
C PRO A 72 16.12 -13.05 -67.34
N SER A 73 16.60 -14.31 -67.31
CA SER A 73 15.84 -15.50 -67.79
C SER A 73 16.74 -16.76 -67.87
N GLY A 74 16.20 -17.92 -67.46
CA GLY A 74 16.50 -19.22 -68.09
C GLY A 74 17.47 -20.22 -67.43
N ARG A 75 17.10 -20.83 -66.29
CA ARG A 75 17.26 -22.28 -65.94
C ARG A 75 16.78 -22.55 -64.50
N PRO A 76 16.38 -23.79 -64.19
CA PRO A 76 15.03 -24.13 -63.73
C PRO A 76 14.64 -23.37 -62.45
N VAL A 77 13.43 -22.81 -62.47
CA VAL A 77 12.81 -22.13 -61.33
C VAL A 77 12.80 -23.10 -60.14
N PRO A 78 13.49 -22.81 -59.01
CA PRO A 78 13.10 -23.48 -57.79
C PRO A 78 11.67 -23.03 -57.56
N ARG A 79 10.72 -23.97 -57.64
CA ARG A 79 9.34 -23.74 -57.22
C ARG A 79 9.39 -23.45 -55.73
N TRP A 80 9.57 -22.18 -55.37
CA TRP A 80 9.27 -21.71 -54.03
C TRP A 80 7.75 -21.72 -53.98
N PRO A 81 7.13 -22.57 -53.15
CA PRO A 81 5.69 -22.58 -53.07
C PRO A 81 5.25 -21.18 -52.63
N GLY A 82 4.11 -20.72 -53.16
CA GLY A 82 3.42 -19.55 -52.60
C GLY A 82 3.04 -19.79 -51.14
N PRO A 83 1.92 -19.25 -50.69
CA PRO A 83 1.76 -18.25 -49.61
C PRO A 83 2.61 -18.39 -48.31
N VAL A 84 3.84 -18.94 -48.29
CA VAL A 84 4.56 -19.23 -47.03
C VAL A 84 4.95 -17.98 -46.23
N TRP A 85 5.34 -16.86 -46.86
CA TRP A 85 5.71 -15.64 -46.11
C TRP A 85 4.51 -14.80 -45.63
N THR A 86 3.39 -14.80 -46.36
CA THR A 86 2.11 -14.27 -45.85
C THR A 86 1.53 -15.16 -44.75
N LEU A 87 1.78 -16.47 -44.81
CA LEU A 87 1.49 -17.39 -43.70
C LEU A 87 2.39 -17.13 -42.49
N VAL A 88 3.69 -16.85 -42.66
CA VAL A 88 4.61 -16.56 -41.54
C VAL A 88 4.30 -15.22 -40.86
N THR A 89 4.05 -14.15 -41.62
CA THR A 89 3.63 -12.86 -41.02
C THR A 89 2.23 -12.95 -40.44
N GLY A 90 1.31 -13.68 -41.10
CA GLY A 90 0.00 -14.02 -40.56
C GLY A 90 0.10 -14.83 -39.27
N LEU A 91 1.01 -15.80 -39.18
CA LEU A 91 1.27 -16.61 -37.98
C LEU A 91 1.86 -15.78 -36.85
N CYS A 92 2.80 -14.88 -37.13
CA CYS A 92 3.35 -13.96 -36.13
C CYS A 92 2.29 -12.98 -35.60
N ALA A 93 1.44 -12.42 -36.49
CA ALA A 93 0.34 -11.56 -36.10
C ALA A 93 -0.73 -12.32 -35.32
N LEU A 94 -1.04 -13.57 -35.71
CA LEU A 94 -1.96 -14.45 -35.00
C LEU A 94 -1.40 -14.87 -33.63
N ALA A 95 -0.09 -15.12 -33.52
CA ALA A 95 0.58 -15.43 -32.26
C ALA A 95 0.57 -14.22 -31.32
N LEU A 96 0.85 -13.01 -31.84
CA LEU A 96 0.75 -11.78 -31.06
C LEU A 96 -0.69 -11.51 -30.62
N PHE A 97 -1.66 -11.69 -31.52
CA PHE A 97 -3.07 -11.59 -31.20
C PHE A 97 -3.49 -12.63 -30.15
N ALA A 98 -3.02 -13.88 -30.26
CA ALA A 98 -3.26 -14.92 -29.27
C ALA A 98 -2.61 -14.58 -27.93
N VAL A 99 -1.43 -13.95 -27.89
CA VAL A 99 -0.79 -13.46 -26.64
C VAL A 99 -1.57 -12.29 -26.05
N VAL A 100 -2.07 -11.35 -26.86
CA VAL A 100 -2.89 -10.22 -26.40
C VAL A 100 -4.25 -10.71 -25.91
N VAL A 101 -4.90 -11.63 -26.62
CA VAL A 101 -6.16 -12.26 -26.23
C VAL A 101 -5.94 -13.14 -25.00
N ALA A 102 -4.88 -13.93 -24.94
CA ALA A 102 -4.52 -14.70 -23.74
C ALA A 102 -4.22 -13.77 -22.57
N GLY A 103 -3.52 -12.65 -22.78
CA GLY A 103 -3.26 -11.63 -21.77
C GLY A 103 -4.54 -10.93 -21.31
N ALA A 104 -5.48 -10.64 -22.21
CA ALA A 104 -6.78 -10.05 -21.89
C ALA A 104 -7.71 -11.05 -21.20
N VAL A 105 -7.71 -12.31 -21.62
CA VAL A 105 -8.44 -13.42 -20.98
C VAL A 105 -7.84 -13.72 -19.62
N LEU A 106 -6.52 -13.83 -19.49
CA LEU A 106 -5.81 -13.96 -18.21
C LEU A 106 -6.15 -12.78 -17.31
N ARG A 107 -6.11 -11.54 -17.78
CA ARG A 107 -6.47 -10.36 -16.99
C ARG A 107 -7.94 -10.35 -16.56
N LYS A 108 -8.86 -10.86 -17.40
CA LYS A 108 -10.29 -11.00 -17.09
C LYS A 108 -10.57 -12.17 -16.14
N VAL A 109 -9.73 -13.21 -16.17
CA VAL A 109 -9.71 -14.35 -15.24
C VAL A 109 -9.02 -13.98 -13.92
N HIS A 110 -8.08 -13.03 -13.92
CA HIS A 110 -7.41 -12.45 -12.74
C HIS A 110 -8.22 -11.34 -12.06
N GLN A 111 -9.48 -11.11 -12.44
CA GLN A 111 -10.45 -10.33 -11.65
C GLN A 111 -11.57 -11.24 -11.17
N THR A 112 -11.21 -12.42 -10.68
CA THR A 112 -12.18 -13.40 -10.16
C THR A 112 -12.31 -13.23 -8.66
N GLY A 113 -13.32 -12.48 -8.24
CA GLY A 113 -13.69 -12.42 -6.83
C GLY A 113 -14.51 -11.20 -6.44
N PRO A 114 -14.87 -11.10 -5.15
CA PRO A 114 -15.64 -10.00 -4.59
C PRO A 114 -14.87 -8.68 -4.73
N VAL A 115 -15.53 -7.67 -5.29
CA VAL A 115 -15.04 -6.28 -5.37
C VAL A 115 -15.82 -5.36 -4.43
N ALA A 116 -17.05 -5.75 -4.10
CA ALA A 116 -17.85 -5.08 -3.09
C ALA A 116 -18.66 -6.09 -2.28
N TRP A 117 -19.14 -5.64 -1.12
CA TRP A 117 -20.00 -6.40 -0.24
C TRP A 117 -21.08 -5.50 0.35
N GLN A 118 -22.20 -6.11 0.74
CA GLN A 118 -23.30 -5.46 1.44
C GLN A 118 -23.91 -6.42 2.46
N ILE A 119 -24.40 -5.88 3.56
CA ILE A 119 -25.13 -6.66 4.57
C ILE A 119 -26.60 -6.31 4.46
N LYS A 120 -27.44 -7.30 4.15
CA LYS A 120 -28.90 -7.14 4.04
C LYS A 120 -29.58 -8.09 5.03
N GLY A 121 -30.11 -7.54 6.12
CA GLY A 121 -30.63 -8.36 7.22
C GLY A 121 -29.50 -9.19 7.83
N ARG A 122 -29.59 -10.52 7.73
CA ARG A 122 -28.54 -11.45 8.19
C ARG A 122 -27.55 -11.84 7.10
N ASP A 123 -27.84 -11.50 5.84
CA ASP A 123 -27.08 -11.99 4.70
C ASP A 123 -25.90 -11.07 4.39
N LEU A 124 -24.72 -11.65 4.21
CA LEU A 124 -23.56 -11.00 3.64
C LEU A 124 -23.49 -11.33 2.15
N ILE A 125 -23.70 -10.34 1.30
CA ILE A 125 -23.80 -10.50 -0.15
C ILE A 125 -22.57 -9.84 -0.78
N THR A 126 -21.91 -10.56 -1.69
CA THR A 126 -20.77 -10.02 -2.45
C THR A 126 -21.12 -9.83 -3.92
N THR A 127 -20.46 -8.86 -4.55
CA THR A 127 -20.64 -8.55 -5.96
C THR A 127 -19.31 -8.39 -6.68
N ASP A 128 -19.34 -8.62 -7.99
CA ASP A 128 -18.23 -8.28 -8.89
C ASP A 128 -18.24 -6.78 -9.25
N ALA A 129 -17.26 -6.35 -10.06
CA ALA A 129 -17.14 -4.97 -10.55
C ALA A 129 -18.30 -4.52 -11.47
N LYS A 130 -19.21 -5.44 -11.85
CA LYS A 130 -20.42 -5.14 -12.64
C LYS A 130 -21.67 -5.23 -11.78
N GLU A 131 -21.51 -5.20 -10.45
CA GLU A 131 -22.59 -5.29 -9.46
C GLU A 131 -23.38 -6.61 -9.50
N ARG A 132 -22.85 -7.65 -10.15
CA ARG A 132 -23.50 -8.96 -10.19
C ARG A 132 -23.18 -9.71 -8.91
N VAL A 133 -24.20 -10.31 -8.29
CA VAL A 133 -24.03 -11.13 -7.09
C VAL A 133 -23.17 -12.36 -7.43
N LEU A 134 -22.07 -12.53 -6.69
CA LEU A 134 -21.22 -13.71 -6.81
C LEU A 134 -21.73 -14.84 -5.92
N TRP A 135 -21.96 -14.53 -4.64
CA TRP A 135 -22.50 -15.46 -3.67
C TRP A 135 -23.14 -14.71 -2.50
N ARG A 136 -23.89 -15.46 -1.68
CA ARG A 136 -24.49 -14.97 -0.44
C ARG A 136 -24.04 -15.88 0.69
N TYR A 137 -23.62 -15.27 1.78
CA TYR A 137 -23.27 -15.97 3.01
C TYR A 137 -24.30 -15.66 4.08
N VAL A 138 -24.89 -16.71 4.64
CA VAL A 138 -25.85 -16.62 5.74
C VAL A 138 -25.17 -17.21 6.98
N PRO A 139 -24.96 -16.41 8.05
CA PRO A 139 -24.44 -16.93 9.30
C PRO A 139 -25.33 -18.04 9.84
N PRO A 140 -24.76 -19.14 10.37
CA PRO A 140 -25.53 -20.21 10.98
C PRO A 140 -26.34 -19.70 12.19
N ASP A 141 -27.30 -20.49 12.64
CA ASP A 141 -28.12 -20.14 13.81
C ASP A 141 -27.26 -19.80 15.02
N GLY A 142 -27.65 -18.75 15.74
CA GLY A 142 -26.88 -18.22 16.86
C GLY A 142 -25.64 -17.42 16.47
N TRP A 143 -25.33 -17.22 15.20
CA TRP A 143 -24.26 -16.35 14.73
C TRP A 143 -24.80 -15.14 13.95
N SER A 144 -24.04 -14.05 13.95
CA SER A 144 -24.30 -12.86 13.13
C SER A 144 -23.00 -12.25 12.64
N ILE A 145 -23.05 -11.56 11.51
CA ILE A 145 -21.92 -10.76 11.03
C ILE A 145 -21.65 -9.67 12.06
N TRP A 146 -20.40 -9.56 12.50
CA TRP A 146 -19.97 -8.51 13.41
C TRP A 146 -19.74 -7.23 12.62
N ASN A 147 -20.71 -6.31 12.66
CA ASN A 147 -20.66 -5.04 11.95
C ASN A 147 -21.36 -3.89 12.70
N GLN A 148 -21.86 -4.14 13.92
CA GLN A 148 -22.64 -3.14 14.64
C GLN A 148 -21.71 -2.13 15.32
N PRO A 149 -21.91 -0.81 15.14
CA PRO A 149 -21.14 0.16 15.90
C PRO A 149 -21.30 -0.10 17.41
N ASP A 150 -20.23 0.13 18.17
CA ASP A 150 -20.33 0.01 19.63
C ASP A 150 -21.28 1.06 20.21
N SER A 151 -21.58 0.95 21.51
CA SER A 151 -22.50 1.87 22.20
C SER A 151 -22.05 3.34 22.18
N ARG A 152 -20.79 3.61 21.84
CA ARG A 152 -20.27 4.97 21.66
C ARG A 152 -20.37 5.45 20.22
N GLY A 153 -20.84 4.62 19.30
CA GLY A 153 -20.94 4.90 17.87
C GLY A 153 -19.65 4.63 17.09
N TRP A 154 -18.67 3.94 17.68
CA TRP A 154 -17.38 3.74 17.03
C TRP A 154 -17.48 2.52 16.13
N GLN A 155 -16.86 2.64 14.94
CA GLN A 155 -17.03 1.66 13.88
C GLN A 155 -16.48 0.30 14.30
N SER A 156 -17.35 -0.71 14.27
CA SER A 156 -16.93 -2.10 14.29
C SER A 156 -16.15 -2.45 13.01
N PRO A 157 -15.27 -3.46 13.06
CA PRO A 157 -14.48 -3.84 11.91
C PRO A 157 -15.40 -4.29 10.78
N LEU A 158 -15.32 -3.58 9.66
CA LEU A 158 -16.07 -3.92 8.47
C LEU A 158 -15.39 -5.09 7.74
N PRO A 159 -16.15 -5.91 6.99
CA PRO A 159 -15.57 -6.87 6.06
C PRO A 159 -14.52 -6.21 5.14
N VAL A 160 -13.39 -6.88 4.94
CA VAL A 160 -12.30 -6.42 4.07
C VAL A 160 -12.11 -7.37 2.90
N ILE A 161 -11.83 -6.82 1.73
CA ILE A 161 -11.50 -7.58 0.52
C ILE A 161 -9.98 -7.70 0.45
N SER A 162 -9.48 -8.90 0.17
CA SER A 162 -8.06 -9.22 0.19
C SER A 162 -7.67 -10.21 -0.91
N GLU A 163 -6.41 -10.18 -1.33
CA GLU A 163 -5.82 -11.07 -2.35
C GLU A 163 -5.10 -12.28 -1.72
N LEU A 164 -5.61 -12.80 -0.59
CA LEU A 164 -4.94 -13.86 0.17
C LEU A 164 -4.75 -15.18 -0.63
N PRO A 165 -5.75 -15.68 -1.40
CA PRO A 165 -5.55 -16.91 -2.17
C PRO A 165 -4.38 -16.80 -3.15
N GLY A 166 -4.23 -15.62 -3.76
CA GLY A 166 -3.12 -15.26 -4.64
C GLY A 166 -3.38 -13.93 -5.36
N PRO A 167 -2.38 -13.41 -6.10
CA PRO A 167 -2.51 -12.15 -6.83
C PRO A 167 -3.71 -12.15 -7.78
N GLY A 168 -4.55 -11.12 -7.68
CA GLY A 168 -5.77 -10.98 -8.50
C GLY A 168 -6.93 -11.94 -8.14
N ILE A 169 -6.79 -12.78 -7.12
CA ILE A 169 -7.88 -13.63 -6.63
C ILE A 169 -8.38 -13.04 -5.33
N HIS A 170 -9.60 -12.50 -5.35
CA HIS A 170 -10.15 -11.80 -4.19
C HIS A 170 -10.92 -12.74 -3.27
N SER A 171 -10.81 -12.48 -1.98
CA SER A 171 -11.53 -13.15 -0.90
C SER A 171 -12.06 -12.11 0.07
N LEU A 172 -13.14 -12.46 0.77
CA LEU A 172 -13.72 -11.60 1.79
C LEU A 172 -13.33 -12.10 3.18
N VAL A 173 -12.77 -11.22 4.01
CA VAL A 173 -12.43 -11.49 5.40
C VAL A 173 -13.34 -10.66 6.31
N PHE A 174 -13.99 -11.28 7.28
CA PHE A 174 -14.96 -10.61 8.15
C PHE A 174 -15.08 -11.28 9.52
N GLY A 175 -15.57 -10.51 10.50
CA GLY A 175 -15.89 -11.00 11.83
C GLY A 175 -17.29 -11.59 11.93
N GLU A 176 -17.44 -12.63 12.75
CA GLU A 176 -18.73 -13.08 13.24
C GLU A 176 -18.75 -13.05 14.76
N VAL A 177 -19.94 -12.88 15.33
CA VAL A 177 -20.20 -12.96 16.76
C VAL A 177 -21.32 -13.96 17.01
N SER A 178 -21.18 -14.80 18.04
CA SER A 178 -22.22 -15.71 18.49
C SER A 178 -23.19 -15.04 19.46
N SER A 179 -24.34 -15.65 19.71
CA SER A 179 -25.29 -15.24 20.75
C SER A 179 -24.71 -15.27 22.17
N GLN A 180 -23.60 -16.00 22.36
CA GLN A 180 -22.81 -16.04 23.59
C GLN A 180 -21.64 -15.04 23.57
N HIS A 181 -21.62 -14.09 22.62
CA HIS A 181 -20.58 -13.08 22.45
C HIS A 181 -19.18 -13.65 22.19
N LEU A 182 -19.10 -14.83 21.56
CA LEU A 182 -17.83 -15.37 21.05
C LEU A 182 -17.57 -14.81 19.67
N HIS A 183 -16.39 -14.20 19.48
CA HIS A 183 -15.99 -13.65 18.19
C HIS A 183 -15.07 -14.62 17.45
N ARG A 184 -15.16 -14.62 16.12
CA ARG A 184 -14.22 -15.31 15.23
C ARG A 184 -14.04 -14.53 13.93
N LEU A 185 -12.92 -14.75 13.26
CA LEU A 185 -12.63 -14.22 11.94
C LEU A 185 -12.83 -15.31 10.88
N ARG A 186 -13.41 -14.95 9.75
CA ARG A 186 -13.74 -15.86 8.64
C ARG A 186 -13.12 -15.32 7.36
N CYS A 187 -12.60 -16.21 6.52
CA CYS A 187 -12.21 -15.88 5.15
C CYS A 187 -12.97 -16.76 4.17
N VAL A 188 -13.65 -16.13 3.23
CA VAL A 188 -14.46 -16.78 2.21
C VAL A 188 -13.90 -16.46 0.83
N GLY A 189 -13.68 -17.50 0.03
CA GLY A 189 -13.08 -17.42 -1.29
C GLY A 189 -14.00 -16.79 -2.35
N PRO A 190 -13.49 -16.64 -3.57
CA PRO A 190 -14.25 -16.02 -4.67
C PRO A 190 -15.50 -16.80 -5.06
N ASP A 191 -15.57 -18.10 -4.77
CA ASP A 191 -16.69 -19.00 -5.05
C ASP A 191 -17.68 -19.15 -3.88
N GLY A 192 -17.47 -18.40 -2.78
CA GLY A 192 -18.32 -18.46 -1.59
C GLY A 192 -17.98 -19.60 -0.63
N ARG A 193 -16.91 -20.36 -0.90
CA ARG A 193 -16.45 -21.41 0.03
C ARG A 193 -15.61 -20.83 1.15
N LEU A 194 -15.80 -21.35 2.35
CA LEU A 194 -14.96 -21.05 3.50
C LEU A 194 -13.53 -21.53 3.23
N LEU A 195 -12.56 -20.62 3.32
CA LEU A 195 -11.14 -20.94 3.21
C LEU A 195 -10.55 -21.27 4.58
N TRP A 196 -10.85 -20.44 5.59
CA TRP A 196 -10.37 -20.65 6.95
C TRP A 196 -11.21 -19.87 7.98
N THR A 197 -11.08 -20.26 9.24
CA THR A 197 -11.62 -19.56 10.41
C THR A 197 -10.48 -19.37 11.42
N HIS A 198 -10.38 -18.19 11.99
CA HIS A 198 -9.41 -17.88 13.05
C HIS A 198 -10.14 -17.45 14.32
N VAL A 199 -9.72 -18.00 15.45
CA VAL A 199 -10.17 -17.63 16.79
C VAL A 199 -8.93 -17.28 17.59
N PRO A 200 -8.89 -16.14 18.28
CA PRO A 200 -7.73 -15.78 19.09
C PRO A 200 -7.62 -16.74 20.29
N GLU A 201 -6.42 -17.26 20.48
CA GLU A 201 -6.03 -18.02 21.65
C GLU A 201 -5.01 -17.21 22.44
N GLY A 202 -5.00 -17.39 23.76
CA GLY A 202 -4.06 -16.71 24.64
C GLY A 202 -4.66 -16.31 25.97
N VAL A 203 -3.79 -16.19 26.96
CA VAL A 203 -4.11 -15.74 28.31
C VAL A 203 -3.17 -14.59 28.64
N ALA A 204 -3.72 -13.43 28.96
CA ALA A 204 -2.92 -12.32 29.45
C ALA A 204 -2.74 -12.48 30.97
N ARG A 205 -1.55 -12.87 31.41
CA ARG A 205 -1.22 -12.99 32.84
C ARG A 205 -0.61 -11.69 33.34
N VAL A 206 -1.08 -11.19 34.46
CA VAL A 206 -0.49 -10.08 35.23
C VAL A 206 -0.23 -10.56 36.66
N PRO A 207 0.51 -9.82 37.52
CA PRO A 207 0.95 -10.34 38.81
C PRO A 207 -0.16 -10.91 39.71
N GLU A 208 -1.36 -10.32 39.69
CA GLU A 208 -2.46 -10.69 40.59
C GLU A 208 -3.61 -11.45 39.88
N GLN A 209 -3.58 -11.57 38.55
CA GLN A 209 -4.71 -12.10 37.78
C GLN A 209 -4.29 -12.66 36.42
N ALA A 210 -5.09 -13.58 35.88
CA ALA A 210 -5.03 -14.01 34.49
C ALA A 210 -6.35 -13.69 33.78
N TYR A 211 -6.25 -13.20 32.55
CA TYR A 211 -7.40 -12.89 31.69
C TYR A 211 -7.42 -13.86 30.52
N GLU A 212 -8.42 -14.72 30.52
CA GLU A 212 -8.73 -15.61 29.40
C GLU A 212 -9.77 -14.96 28.49
N GLY A 213 -10.13 -15.61 27.38
CA GLY A 213 -11.25 -15.13 26.55
C GLY A 213 -12.57 -15.01 27.35
N PRO A 214 -13.57 -14.31 26.80
CA PRO A 214 -13.73 -14.03 25.37
C PRO A 214 -12.96 -12.78 24.90
N TRP A 215 -12.33 -12.94 23.74
CA TRP A 215 -11.64 -11.89 23.01
C TRP A 215 -12.56 -11.31 21.94
N TYR A 216 -12.83 -10.02 21.99
CA TYR A 216 -13.71 -9.31 21.08
C TYR A 216 -12.92 -8.78 19.89
N LEU A 217 -13.44 -9.02 18.69
CA LEU A 217 -12.84 -8.50 17.46
C LEU A 217 -13.06 -6.99 17.38
N ARG A 218 -11.97 -6.21 17.46
CA ARG A 218 -12.04 -4.75 17.52
C ARG A 218 -11.65 -4.06 16.24
N GLN A 219 -10.58 -4.50 15.59
CA GLN A 219 -10.13 -3.94 14.32
C GLN A 219 -9.63 -5.04 13.37
N LEU A 220 -9.77 -4.77 12.07
CA LEU A 220 -9.38 -5.68 10.99
C LEU A 220 -8.84 -4.84 9.83
N ALA A 221 -7.67 -5.19 9.32
CA ALA A 221 -7.12 -4.53 8.13
C ALA A 221 -6.30 -5.50 7.29
N VAL A 222 -6.25 -5.23 5.98
CA VAL A 222 -5.33 -5.91 5.06
C VAL A 222 -3.97 -5.23 5.15
N ILE A 223 -2.92 -6.04 5.30
CA ILE A 223 -1.53 -5.59 5.15
C ILE A 223 -1.14 -5.80 3.69
N PRO A 224 -0.87 -4.71 2.92
CA PRO A 224 -0.41 -4.82 1.55
C PRO A 224 0.87 -5.64 1.45
N ALA A 225 0.98 -6.44 0.40
CA ALA A 225 2.20 -7.18 0.12
C ALA A 225 3.24 -6.30 -0.58
N LEU A 226 4.51 -6.46 -0.22
CA LEU A 226 5.61 -5.97 -1.06
C LEU A 226 5.79 -6.89 -2.28
N PRO A 227 6.48 -6.45 -3.34
CA PRO A 227 6.75 -7.29 -4.51
C PRO A 227 7.40 -8.62 -4.12
N GLY A 228 6.75 -9.74 -4.47
CA GLY A 228 7.21 -11.09 -4.13
C GLY A 228 6.71 -11.65 -2.80
N GLU A 229 6.01 -10.85 -1.99
CA GLU A 229 5.36 -11.29 -0.75
C GLU A 229 3.86 -11.59 -0.96
N ARG A 230 3.22 -12.24 0.02
CA ARG A 230 1.76 -12.41 0.07
C ARG A 230 1.15 -11.39 1.02
N GLN A 231 -0.09 -11.00 0.73
CA GLN A 231 -0.87 -10.18 1.66
C GLN A 231 -1.08 -10.92 2.97
N LYS A 232 -1.20 -10.14 4.04
CA LYS A 232 -1.47 -10.61 5.39
C LYS A 232 -2.64 -9.84 5.97
N ILE A 233 -3.14 -10.31 7.10
CA ILE A 233 -4.24 -9.64 7.80
C ILE A 233 -3.76 -9.20 9.17
N ALA A 234 -3.92 -7.91 9.48
CA ALA A 234 -3.78 -7.39 10.84
C ALA A 234 -5.14 -7.49 11.53
N VAL A 235 -5.13 -8.04 12.75
CA VAL A 235 -6.34 -8.20 13.56
C VAL A 235 -6.06 -7.71 14.96
N VAL A 236 -6.96 -6.92 15.50
CA VAL A 236 -6.91 -6.48 16.89
C VAL A 236 -8.06 -7.10 17.65
N TRP A 237 -7.73 -7.79 18.72
CA TRP A 237 -8.70 -8.29 19.68
C TRP A 237 -8.49 -7.64 21.03
N GLN A 238 -9.57 -7.51 21.79
CA GLN A 238 -9.54 -6.94 23.13
C GLN A 238 -10.35 -7.82 24.08
N HIS A 239 -9.96 -7.87 25.35
CA HIS A 239 -10.76 -8.58 26.34
C HIS A 239 -12.12 -7.88 26.50
N ALA A 240 -13.20 -8.65 26.57
CA ALA A 240 -14.59 -8.14 26.59
C ALA A 240 -14.86 -7.11 27.69
N THR A 241 -14.28 -7.31 28.87
CA THR A 241 -14.58 -6.54 30.09
C THR A 241 -13.36 -5.92 30.77
N HIS A 242 -12.15 -6.22 30.31
CA HIS A 242 -10.91 -5.88 31.01
C HIS A 242 -9.89 -5.32 30.03
N PHE A 243 -8.82 -4.71 30.54
CA PHE A 243 -7.90 -3.90 29.75
C PHE A 243 -7.05 -4.62 28.67
N PRO A 244 -6.71 -5.92 28.74
CA PRO A 244 -5.75 -6.48 27.79
C PRO A 244 -6.25 -6.49 26.35
N SER A 245 -5.35 -6.22 25.41
CA SER A 245 -5.56 -6.41 23.98
C SER A 245 -4.43 -7.21 23.36
N LEU A 246 -4.74 -7.85 22.22
CA LEU A 246 -3.78 -8.60 21.42
C LEU A 246 -3.87 -8.13 19.96
N VAL A 247 -2.71 -7.88 19.37
CA VAL A 247 -2.55 -7.52 17.95
C VAL A 247 -1.90 -8.71 17.26
N GLN A 248 -2.55 -9.25 16.25
CA GLN A 248 -2.09 -10.42 15.51
C GLN A 248 -1.90 -10.09 14.04
N VAL A 249 -0.88 -10.70 13.43
CA VAL A 249 -0.72 -10.77 11.98
C VAL A 249 -0.93 -12.22 11.56
N LEU A 250 -1.89 -12.40 10.66
CA LEU A 250 -2.24 -13.70 10.09
C LEU A 250 -1.73 -13.82 8.66
N ASP A 251 -1.23 -14.99 8.31
CA ASP A 251 -0.87 -15.32 6.93
C ASP A 251 -2.11 -15.49 6.03
N HIS A 252 -1.85 -15.73 4.75
CA HIS A 252 -2.88 -16.01 3.75
C HIS A 252 -3.79 -17.23 4.04
N ARG A 253 -3.42 -18.10 4.97
CA ARG A 253 -4.16 -19.29 5.40
C ARG A 253 -4.85 -19.09 6.75
N GLY A 254 -4.81 -17.87 7.31
CA GLY A 254 -5.37 -17.56 8.62
C GLY A 254 -4.52 -18.08 9.78
N ARG A 255 -3.26 -18.45 9.55
CA ARG A 255 -2.34 -18.91 10.61
C ARG A 255 -1.66 -17.71 11.25
N LEU A 256 -1.47 -17.77 12.57
CA LEU A 256 -0.75 -16.76 13.32
C LEU A 256 0.73 -16.73 12.91
N GLU A 257 1.22 -15.57 12.48
CA GLU A 257 2.65 -15.34 12.22
C GLU A 257 3.31 -14.47 13.30
N ARG A 258 2.61 -13.44 13.76
CA ARG A 258 3.12 -12.51 14.79
C ARG A 258 2.01 -12.14 15.76
N GLN A 259 2.40 -11.89 17.00
CA GLN A 259 1.51 -11.46 18.07
C GLN A 259 2.19 -10.44 18.95
N TYR A 260 1.45 -9.41 19.37
CA TYR A 260 1.88 -8.42 20.35
C TYR A 260 0.77 -8.21 21.37
N TRP A 261 1.13 -8.15 22.65
CA TRP A 261 0.22 -7.90 23.76
C TRP A 261 0.31 -6.45 24.23
N HIS A 262 -0.85 -5.88 24.57
CA HIS A 262 -0.92 -4.51 25.06
C HIS A 262 -1.78 -4.39 26.31
N SER A 263 -1.30 -3.59 27.27
CA SER A 263 -2.00 -3.29 28.52
C SER A 263 -2.97 -2.11 28.35
N GLY A 264 -3.93 -2.28 27.45
CA GLY A 264 -4.98 -1.31 27.17
C GLY A 264 -5.71 -1.60 25.86
N HIS A 265 -6.74 -0.82 25.55
CA HIS A 265 -7.62 -1.04 24.39
C HIS A 265 -7.24 -0.21 23.18
N PHE A 266 -7.34 -0.81 22.00
CA PHE A 266 -7.21 -0.10 20.73
C PHE A 266 -8.58 0.17 20.14
N LEU A 267 -8.70 1.33 19.52
CA LEU A 267 -9.97 1.84 19.02
C LEU A 267 -9.91 2.16 17.54
N ALA A 268 -8.71 2.40 16.99
CA ALA A 268 -8.48 2.49 15.56
C ALA A 268 -7.20 1.74 15.16
N LEU A 269 -7.22 1.17 13.96
CA LEU A 269 -6.08 0.58 13.27
C LEU A 269 -5.98 1.23 11.89
N HIS A 270 -4.80 1.71 11.54
CA HIS A 270 -4.48 2.20 10.22
C HIS A 270 -3.22 1.50 9.71
N VAL A 271 -3.25 1.04 8.46
CA VAL A 271 -2.10 0.42 7.80
C VAL A 271 -1.66 1.34 6.68
N GLN A 272 -0.42 1.82 6.77
CA GLN A 272 0.15 2.71 5.78
C GLN A 272 1.66 2.50 5.64
N PRO A 273 2.27 2.89 4.50
CA PRO A 273 3.71 2.89 4.35
C PRO A 273 4.40 3.69 5.46
N GLY A 274 5.47 3.14 6.02
CA GLY A 274 6.36 3.83 6.94
C GLY A 274 7.32 4.78 6.22
N PRO A 275 7.87 5.77 6.94
CA PRO A 275 9.02 6.57 6.49
C PRO A 275 10.21 5.70 6.05
N GLY A 276 11.09 6.23 5.21
CA GLY A 276 12.37 5.59 4.86
C GLY A 276 12.30 4.65 3.65
N PHE A 277 11.36 3.70 3.61
CA PHE A 277 11.32 2.68 2.53
C PHE A 277 9.93 2.16 2.14
N GLY A 278 8.85 2.76 2.66
CA GLY A 278 7.49 2.48 2.21
C GLY A 278 6.92 1.11 2.59
N ARG A 279 7.55 0.39 3.53
CA ARG A 279 7.00 -0.86 4.08
C ARG A 279 5.75 -0.57 4.90
N PRO A 280 4.70 -1.41 4.87
CA PRO A 280 3.49 -1.16 5.64
C PRO A 280 3.76 -1.30 7.14
N LEU A 281 3.38 -0.28 7.91
CA LEU A 281 3.38 -0.27 9.37
C LEU A 281 1.94 -0.26 9.89
N LEU A 282 1.74 -0.77 11.10
CA LEU A 282 0.47 -0.72 11.82
C LEU A 282 0.49 0.46 12.78
N TYR A 283 -0.41 1.42 12.58
CA TYR A 283 -0.64 2.54 13.48
C TYR A 283 -1.93 2.27 14.27
N LEU A 284 -1.80 2.18 15.59
CA LEU A 284 -2.85 1.78 16.50
C LEU A 284 -3.13 2.92 17.47
N ALA A 285 -4.35 3.46 17.45
CA ALA A 285 -4.79 4.47 18.41
C ALA A 285 -5.71 3.86 19.44
N GLY A 286 -5.57 4.26 20.70
CA GLY A 286 -6.37 3.71 21.78
C GLY A 286 -6.08 4.35 23.14
N ILE A 287 -6.08 3.50 24.16
CA ILE A 287 -5.89 3.84 25.57
C ILE A 287 -4.77 2.97 26.13
N ALA A 288 -3.87 3.56 26.91
CA ALA A 288 -2.92 2.84 27.75
C ALA A 288 -3.40 2.87 29.21
N ASN A 289 -3.86 1.73 29.73
CA ASN A 289 -4.55 1.69 31.02
C ASN A 289 -3.65 2.01 32.21
N GLY A 290 -2.37 1.61 32.16
CA GLY A 290 -1.38 1.94 33.19
C GLY A 290 -1.12 3.44 33.36
N TYR A 291 -1.37 4.20 32.29
CA TYR A 291 -1.14 5.64 32.25
C TYR A 291 -2.45 6.43 32.34
N ARG A 292 -3.58 5.79 32.07
CA ARG A 292 -4.91 6.42 31.93
C ARG A 292 -4.92 7.50 30.85
N GLN A 293 -4.18 7.26 29.76
CA GLN A 293 -3.99 8.23 28.68
C GLN A 293 -4.33 7.63 27.31
N GLY A 294 -4.70 8.49 26.38
CA GLY A 294 -4.77 8.17 24.96
C GLY A 294 -3.38 7.79 24.45
N LEU A 295 -3.34 6.85 23.51
CA LEU A 295 -2.11 6.24 23.03
C LEU A 295 -2.07 6.21 21.49
N LEU A 296 -0.89 6.44 20.92
CA LEU A 296 -0.51 5.98 19.59
C LEU A 296 0.61 4.94 19.71
N LEU A 297 0.40 3.75 19.18
CA LEU A 297 1.40 2.68 19.05
C LEU A 297 1.67 2.41 17.57
N VAL A 298 2.95 2.25 17.21
CA VAL A 298 3.36 1.85 15.86
C VAL A 298 4.10 0.53 15.93
N LEU A 299 3.65 -0.44 15.12
CA LEU A 299 4.24 -1.78 15.04
C LEU A 299 4.67 -2.08 13.60
N ASP A 300 5.80 -2.75 13.47
CA ASP A 300 6.22 -3.36 12.21
C ASP A 300 5.65 -4.79 12.14
N PRO A 301 4.73 -5.09 11.20
CA PRO A 301 4.08 -6.39 11.13
C PRO A 301 5.04 -7.54 10.83
N GLN A 302 6.27 -7.26 10.37
CA GLN A 302 7.30 -8.28 10.14
C GLN A 302 8.12 -8.59 11.39
N ARG A 303 8.19 -7.68 12.37
CA ARG A 303 9.08 -7.77 13.54
C ARG A 303 8.38 -7.82 14.90
N MET A 304 7.17 -7.26 15.00
CA MET A 304 6.47 -7.09 16.27
C MET A 304 6.37 -8.39 17.08
N THR A 305 6.63 -8.29 18.38
CA THR A 305 6.49 -9.37 19.36
C THR A 305 6.44 -8.78 20.77
N GLY A 306 6.15 -9.62 21.76
CA GLY A 306 6.24 -9.29 23.18
C GLY A 306 5.02 -8.59 23.74
N ALA A 307 5.20 -7.96 24.90
CA ALA A 307 4.16 -7.19 25.58
C ALA A 307 4.61 -5.76 25.90
N SER A 308 3.67 -4.82 25.88
CA SER A 308 3.90 -3.44 26.27
C SER A 308 4.56 -3.35 27.66
N ARG A 309 5.58 -2.50 27.80
CA ARG A 309 6.18 -2.18 29.12
C ARG A 309 5.32 -1.17 29.85
N GLU A 310 4.94 -1.48 31.08
CA GLU A 310 4.07 -0.64 31.90
C GLU A 310 4.81 -0.12 33.14
N GLU A 311 4.67 1.19 33.42
CA GLU A 311 5.14 1.78 34.69
C GLU A 311 4.35 1.26 35.89
N ASN A 312 3.05 0.99 35.69
CA ASN A 312 2.23 0.32 36.68
C ASN A 312 2.41 -1.20 36.55
N THR A 313 3.27 -1.77 37.38
CA THR A 313 3.61 -3.19 37.37
C THR A 313 2.42 -4.12 37.58
N ARG A 314 1.32 -3.66 38.19
CA ARG A 314 0.09 -4.47 38.34
C ARG A 314 -0.61 -4.77 37.02
N LEU A 315 -0.36 -3.95 35.99
CA LEU A 315 -0.92 -4.12 34.65
C LEU A 315 0.09 -4.70 33.66
N GLN A 316 1.33 -4.95 34.08
CA GLN A 316 2.33 -5.55 33.23
C GLN A 316 1.91 -6.98 32.85
N ILE A 317 1.74 -7.21 31.55
CA ILE A 317 1.54 -8.56 31.02
C ILE A 317 2.86 -9.32 31.12
N LEU A 318 2.80 -10.50 31.74
CA LEU A 318 3.91 -11.39 32.07
C LEU A 318 4.03 -12.52 31.06
N ASP A 319 5.14 -13.27 31.16
CA ASP A 319 5.43 -14.45 30.34
C ASP A 319 5.47 -14.16 28.83
N GLN A 320 5.82 -12.93 28.45
CA GLN A 320 6.00 -12.49 27.07
C GLN A 320 7.44 -12.00 26.87
N ASP A 321 7.90 -12.07 25.61
CA ASP A 321 9.15 -11.44 25.21
C ASP A 321 9.12 -9.92 25.40
N GLU A 322 10.29 -9.32 25.30
CA GLU A 322 10.41 -7.86 25.29
C GLU A 322 9.69 -7.23 24.09
N PRO A 323 9.03 -6.06 24.27
CA PRO A 323 8.27 -5.45 23.20
C PRO A 323 9.19 -5.01 22.07
N VAL A 324 8.83 -5.41 20.85
CA VAL A 324 9.41 -4.87 19.62
C VAL A 324 8.42 -3.89 19.00
N GLU A 325 8.55 -2.64 19.41
CA GLU A 325 7.71 -1.51 19.00
C GLU A 325 8.51 -0.57 18.10
N VAL A 326 7.88 -0.01 17.06
CA VAL A 326 8.51 1.06 16.25
C VAL A 326 8.44 2.39 17.00
N ALA A 327 7.31 2.67 17.64
CA ALA A 327 7.11 3.84 18.48
C ALA A 327 5.92 3.67 19.40
N ARG A 328 5.92 4.35 20.55
CA ARG A 328 4.79 4.39 21.49
C ARG A 328 4.71 5.75 22.18
N ILE A 329 3.59 6.44 22.02
CA ILE A 329 3.40 7.84 22.43
C ILE A 329 2.09 7.99 23.21
N LEU A 330 2.15 8.66 24.35
CA LEU A 330 0.99 8.99 25.19
C LEU A 330 0.58 10.45 25.00
N PHE A 331 -0.72 10.69 24.86
CA PHE A 331 -1.28 12.03 24.77
C PHE A 331 -1.64 12.57 26.15
N PRO A 332 -1.26 13.82 26.47
CA PRO A 332 -1.57 14.45 27.75
C PRO A 332 -3.08 14.61 27.91
N ARG A 333 -3.54 14.69 29.16
CA ARG A 333 -4.95 14.92 29.49
C ARG A 333 -5.14 16.38 29.88
N THR A 334 -6.21 16.99 29.39
CA THR A 334 -6.66 18.30 29.87
C THR A 334 -7.19 18.22 31.30
N ARG A 335 -7.28 19.36 31.99
CA ARG A 335 -7.95 19.54 33.29
C ARG A 335 -9.41 19.13 33.21
N LEU A 336 -10.07 19.38 32.07
CA LEU A 336 -11.43 18.91 31.79
C LEU A 336 -11.50 17.39 31.90
N ASN A 337 -10.66 16.67 31.16
CA ASN A 337 -10.63 15.21 31.21
C ASN A 337 -10.19 14.70 32.59
N GLN A 338 -9.19 15.32 33.23
CA GLN A 338 -8.74 14.94 34.57
C GLN A 338 -9.83 15.08 35.63
N ALA A 339 -10.71 16.07 35.49
CA ALA A 339 -11.80 16.31 36.44
C ALA A 339 -13.00 15.37 36.23
N LEU A 340 -13.30 14.99 34.98
CA LEU A 340 -14.58 14.37 34.64
C LEU A 340 -14.50 12.97 34.06
N ALA A 341 -13.32 12.54 33.61
CA ALA A 341 -13.17 11.26 32.93
C ALA A 341 -12.05 10.42 33.56
N PRO A 342 -12.14 9.08 33.46
CA PRO A 342 -11.08 8.22 33.96
C PRO A 342 -9.81 8.29 33.10
N PHE A 343 -9.93 8.60 31.81
CA PHE A 343 -8.86 8.67 30.82
C PHE A 343 -9.32 9.49 29.61
N ASN A 344 -8.39 10.06 28.83
CA ASN A 344 -8.68 10.44 27.44
C ASN A 344 -8.38 9.24 26.51
N SER A 345 -8.83 9.30 25.27
CA SER A 345 -8.69 8.18 24.33
C SER A 345 -8.24 8.68 22.97
N ALA A 346 -7.24 8.05 22.35
CA ALA A 346 -6.95 8.31 20.94
C ALA A 346 -7.91 7.47 20.09
N VAL A 347 -8.69 8.15 19.25
CA VAL A 347 -9.95 7.59 18.69
C VAL A 347 -9.90 7.36 17.20
N ARG A 348 -9.05 8.12 16.51
CA ARG A 348 -8.97 8.11 15.06
C ARG A 348 -7.57 8.49 14.62
N ILE A 349 -7.15 7.88 13.53
CA ILE A 349 -5.90 8.20 12.84
C ILE A 349 -6.31 8.57 11.41
N GLN A 350 -5.77 9.69 10.92
CA GLN A 350 -5.95 10.12 9.54
C GLN A 350 -4.61 10.57 8.97
N GLN A 351 -4.26 10.07 7.80
CA GLN A 351 -3.13 10.61 7.04
C GLN A 351 -3.50 11.99 6.48
N ARG A 352 -2.63 12.98 6.66
CA ARG A 352 -2.75 14.32 6.08
C ARG A 352 -1.45 14.65 5.34
N ASN A 353 -1.44 14.42 4.03
CA ASN A 353 -0.22 14.45 3.22
C ASN A 353 0.82 13.47 3.78
N ASP A 354 2.00 13.95 4.17
CA ASP A 354 3.03 13.15 4.83
C ASP A 354 2.89 13.10 6.36
N ASP A 355 2.04 13.94 6.94
CA ASP A 355 1.82 14.01 8.39
C ASP A 355 0.71 13.05 8.85
N LEU A 356 0.71 12.74 10.14
CA LEU A 356 -0.29 11.92 10.79
C LEU A 356 -1.14 12.76 11.75
N ALA A 357 -2.43 12.87 11.48
CA ALA A 357 -3.38 13.47 12.41
C ALA A 357 -3.95 12.40 13.35
N VAL A 358 -3.79 12.59 14.65
CA VAL A 358 -4.37 11.75 15.69
C VAL A 358 -5.43 12.54 16.44
N GLU A 359 -6.63 12.00 16.45
CA GLU A 359 -7.76 12.56 17.17
C GLU A 359 -7.82 11.96 18.57
N VAL A 360 -7.83 12.81 19.59
CA VAL A 360 -7.86 12.42 21.00
C VAL A 360 -9.10 13.01 21.66
N GLU A 361 -10.01 12.14 22.07
CA GLU A 361 -11.24 12.48 22.77
C GLU A 361 -10.95 12.71 24.25
N GLU A 362 -11.21 13.94 24.70
CA GLU A 362 -11.11 14.38 26.09
C GLU A 362 -12.43 14.16 26.85
N LEU A 363 -13.59 14.32 26.21
CA LEU A 363 -14.88 14.08 26.85
C LEU A 363 -15.96 13.86 25.81
N SER A 364 -16.84 12.90 26.04
CA SER A 364 -18.06 12.71 25.25
C SER A 364 -19.26 12.53 26.19
N ASP A 365 -20.39 13.14 25.85
CA ASP A 365 -21.65 12.92 26.55
C ASP A 365 -22.46 11.86 25.80
N LEU A 366 -22.35 10.61 26.26
CA LEU A 366 -23.06 9.48 25.65
C LEU A 366 -24.59 9.59 25.78
N SER A 367 -25.11 10.41 26.70
CA SER A 367 -26.55 10.67 26.80
C SER A 367 -27.05 11.65 25.74
N GLN A 368 -26.14 12.41 25.12
CA GLN A 368 -26.43 13.40 24.08
C GLN A 368 -25.52 13.18 22.87
N PRO A 369 -25.71 12.10 22.09
CA PRO A 369 -24.81 11.72 21.00
C PRO A 369 -24.73 12.72 19.84
N HIS A 370 -25.62 13.72 19.81
CA HIS A 370 -25.60 14.83 18.85
C HIS A 370 -24.66 15.96 19.28
N LEU A 371 -24.23 16.01 20.56
CA LEU A 371 -23.19 16.92 21.01
C LEU A 371 -21.84 16.43 20.50
N ARG A 372 -21.08 17.33 19.87
CA ARG A 372 -19.70 17.03 19.49
C ARG A 372 -18.86 16.75 20.73
N ALA A 373 -18.10 15.67 20.70
CA ALA A 373 -17.13 15.37 21.75
C ALA A 373 -16.09 16.52 21.89
N ALA A 374 -15.61 16.73 23.10
CA ALA A 374 -14.42 17.52 23.37
C ALA A 374 -13.21 16.74 22.85
N THR A 375 -12.56 17.28 21.82
CA THR A 375 -11.52 16.57 21.09
C THR A 375 -10.33 17.48 20.80
N LEU A 376 -9.13 16.92 20.91
CA LEU A 376 -7.86 17.51 20.50
C LEU A 376 -7.33 16.78 19.27
N PHE A 377 -6.77 17.52 18.31
CA PHE A 377 -6.18 16.97 17.09
C PHE A 377 -4.69 17.23 17.08
N TYR A 378 -3.91 16.16 17.25
CA TYR A 378 -2.45 16.22 17.21
C TYR A 378 -1.98 15.94 15.79
N LEU A 379 -1.35 16.91 15.13
CA LEU A 379 -0.68 16.71 13.87
C LEU A 379 0.77 16.35 14.13
N LEU A 380 1.19 15.18 13.69
CA LEU A 380 2.52 14.63 13.91
C LEU A 380 3.28 14.49 12.59
N THR A 381 4.59 14.73 12.61
CA THR A 381 5.48 14.43 11.48
C THR A 381 5.58 12.91 11.23
N PRO A 382 6.16 12.45 10.10
CA PRO A 382 6.33 11.03 9.84
C PRO A 382 7.12 10.27 10.93
N ASP A 383 8.07 10.92 11.61
CA ASP A 383 8.81 10.39 12.77
C ASP A 383 8.12 10.69 14.12
N LEU A 384 6.84 11.06 14.07
CA LEU A 384 5.91 11.26 15.17
C LEU A 384 6.23 12.41 16.14
N ARG A 385 6.92 13.45 15.68
CA ARG A 385 7.08 14.69 16.46
C ARG A 385 5.84 15.55 16.32
N LEU A 386 5.46 16.22 17.41
CA LEU A 386 4.35 17.17 17.38
C LEU A 386 4.67 18.35 16.46
N LYS A 387 3.86 18.51 15.41
CA LYS A 387 3.91 19.64 14.47
C LYS A 387 2.95 20.75 14.85
N SER A 388 1.70 20.39 15.15
CA SER A 388 0.67 21.32 15.64
C SER A 388 -0.39 20.60 16.46
N LEU A 389 -1.13 21.38 17.26
CA LEU A 389 -2.27 20.94 18.05
C LEU A 389 -3.46 21.83 17.71
N ASP A 390 -4.53 21.24 17.18
CA ASP A 390 -5.79 21.92 16.94
C ASP A 390 -6.83 21.49 18.00
N ILE A 391 -7.70 22.42 18.39
CA ILE A 391 -8.75 22.19 19.38
C ILE A 391 -10.10 22.11 18.66
N GLY A 392 -10.84 21.03 18.89
CA GLY A 392 -12.20 20.89 18.38
C GLY A 392 -13.20 21.75 19.16
N ASP A 393 -14.26 22.19 18.47
CA ASP A 393 -15.31 23.07 19.02
C ASP A 393 -15.98 22.53 20.31
N GLY A 394 -15.96 21.21 20.51
CA GLY A 394 -16.48 20.56 21.71
C GLY A 394 -15.73 20.98 22.98
N VAL A 395 -14.41 21.22 22.91
CA VAL A 395 -13.63 21.61 24.10
C VAL A 395 -14.12 22.96 24.66
N PRO A 396 -14.14 24.07 23.88
CA PRO A 396 -14.73 25.33 24.36
C PRO A 396 -16.20 25.22 24.80
N TYR A 397 -16.98 24.32 24.19
CA TYR A 397 -18.37 24.09 24.59
C TYR A 397 -18.44 23.51 26.02
N PHE A 398 -17.69 22.44 26.30
CA PHE A 398 -17.70 21.79 27.61
C PHE A 398 -17.11 22.69 28.70
N TYR A 399 -16.05 23.45 28.41
CA TYR A 399 -15.50 24.43 29.37
C TYR A 399 -16.56 25.46 29.78
N ARG A 400 -17.24 26.09 28.81
CA ARG A 400 -18.32 27.06 29.10
C ARG A 400 -19.51 26.46 29.85
N ARG A 401 -19.83 25.18 29.61
CA ARG A 401 -20.97 24.51 30.24
C ARG A 401 -20.71 24.15 31.70
N LEU A 402 -19.47 23.87 32.07
CA LEU A 402 -19.07 23.43 33.41
C LEU A 402 -18.76 24.59 34.36
N ASP A 403 -19.33 25.77 34.06
CA ASP A 403 -18.95 27.07 34.61
C ASP A 403 -18.79 27.03 36.13
N GLY A 404 -17.54 27.11 36.57
CA GLY A 404 -17.12 27.31 37.95
C GLY A 404 -16.10 28.45 37.90
N PRO A 405 -16.22 29.46 38.77
CA PRO A 405 -15.74 30.82 38.53
C PRO A 405 -14.25 30.96 38.16
N ASP A 406 -13.40 29.99 38.51
CA ASP A 406 -11.96 30.00 38.19
C ASP A 406 -11.45 28.76 37.41
N ARG A 407 -12.25 27.68 37.30
CA ARG A 407 -11.71 26.36 36.90
C ARG A 407 -11.86 26.04 35.42
N PHE A 408 -12.92 26.52 34.77
CA PHE A 408 -13.26 26.18 33.38
C PHE A 408 -13.66 27.42 32.54
N SER A 409 -13.10 28.59 32.84
CA SER A 409 -13.32 29.81 32.06
C SER A 409 -12.62 29.76 30.69
N PRO A 410 -13.01 30.60 29.71
CA PRO A 410 -12.29 30.73 28.43
C PRO A 410 -10.80 31.09 28.58
N ASP A 411 -10.46 31.94 29.56
CA ASP A 411 -9.07 32.30 29.86
C ASP A 411 -8.29 31.10 30.42
N ALA A 412 -8.93 30.30 31.30
CA ALA A 412 -8.34 29.08 31.81
C ALA A 412 -8.06 28.07 30.69
N LEU A 413 -8.96 27.96 29.70
CA LEU A 413 -8.75 27.12 28.52
C LEU A 413 -7.54 27.60 27.69
N ALA A 414 -7.46 28.90 27.39
CA ALA A 414 -6.36 29.46 26.61
C ALA A 414 -4.99 29.28 27.30
N GLN A 415 -4.95 29.51 28.62
CA GLN A 415 -3.76 29.27 29.43
C GLN A 415 -3.38 27.79 29.43
N GLU A 416 -4.36 26.91 29.60
CA GLU A 416 -4.13 25.48 29.65
C GLU A 416 -3.54 24.95 28.34
N ILE A 417 -4.12 25.29 27.20
CA ILE A 417 -3.64 24.87 25.87
C ILE A 417 -2.17 25.22 25.68
N THR A 418 -1.77 26.43 26.09
CA THR A 418 -0.39 26.91 25.94
C THR A 418 0.57 26.20 26.90
N SER A 419 0.06 25.72 28.04
CA SER A 419 0.82 25.00 29.06
C SER A 419 0.73 23.47 28.97
N LEU A 420 -0.06 22.93 28.04
CA LEU A 420 -0.27 21.49 27.92
C LEU A 420 1.06 20.84 27.50
N PRO A 421 1.56 19.85 28.26
CA PRO A 421 2.84 19.24 27.92
C PRO A 421 2.75 18.53 26.56
N PRO A 422 3.85 18.42 25.80
CA PRO A 422 3.85 17.66 24.56
C PRO A 422 3.55 16.18 24.82
N PRO A 423 3.13 15.41 23.80
CA PRO A 423 2.98 13.96 23.90
C PRO A 423 4.24 13.30 24.46
N ARG A 424 4.05 12.40 25.44
CA ARG A 424 5.16 11.68 26.10
C ARG A 424 5.53 10.47 25.25
N VAL A 425 6.78 10.43 24.81
CA VAL A 425 7.34 9.31 24.05
C VAL A 425 7.85 8.24 25.02
N LEU A 426 7.23 7.05 25.00
CA LEU A 426 7.69 5.88 25.78
C LEU A 426 8.70 5.05 25.00
N THR A 427 8.43 4.85 23.72
CA THR A 427 9.35 4.21 22.78
C THR A 427 9.61 5.22 21.66
N PRO A 428 10.84 5.75 21.53
CA PRO A 428 11.18 6.66 20.44
C PRO A 428 11.09 5.95 19.10
N TRP A 429 10.90 6.72 18.04
CA TRP A 429 10.84 6.19 16.68
C TRP A 429 12.10 5.36 16.34
N GLN A 430 11.93 4.09 16.00
CA GLN A 430 12.99 3.15 15.62
C GLN A 430 12.92 2.71 14.15
N GLY A 431 12.32 3.51 13.28
CA GLY A 431 12.31 3.23 11.85
C GLY A 431 13.65 3.59 11.21
N ASP A 432 14.25 2.62 10.49
CA ASP A 432 15.42 2.80 9.63
C ASP A 432 15.06 3.50 8.31
#